data_AF-A0A928BJJ7-F1
#
_entry.id   AF-A0A928BJJ7-F1
#
_cell.length_a   1.000
_cell.length_b   1.000
_cell.length_c   1.000
_cell.angle_alpha   90.00
_cell.angle_beta   90.00
_cell.angle_gamma   90.00
#
_symmetry.space_group_name_H-M   'P 1'
#
loop_
_entity.id
_entity.type
_entity.pdbx_description
1 polymer ?
#
loop_
_entity_poly.entity_id
_entity_poly.type
_entity_poly.pdbx_seq_one_letter_code
_entity_poly.pdbx_strand_id
1 'polypeptide(L)'
;MIKTEYYKDLTKMNTFGMKVKARCFMEYDSVADLVDIEFSELARPVLHIGGGSNLLFTDDFKGTVLHSKINFIEILENHPEGMSRLASQENGDMLASSSSFLPEESLSDYHPECPSVILSGSEGFAAPVLVSVGAGVVFDDFCQWAAQQGLWGVENLSYIPGEVGASAVQNIGAYGVEVKDVIHTVYCYDTVEEEFVSFPVQECGYGYRDSIFKDPQIKGRYIVTHVVFALSSEPQPRLEYGHLAAAVAEACGECHSIPEAPSQLPLGPSPYPVNHPKNPQILGDPEKVGKCLLHTNGTSPQSETNHLTPALIRKVIIKIRKEKLPEPSVMGSAGSFFKNPVITPDHFRKIEAEAKAEYGPDYKVPHYDLPDDMVKVPAAWMIEQCGWKGRRSGGAAVYDKQPLVIVNYTGEAYPEEIIGLERRIIDSVKQKFGVGLHPEVEHI
;
A
#
# COMPACT_ATOMS: atom_id res chain seq x y z
N MET A 1 -1.30 -27.65 0.04
CA MET A 1 -0.68 -28.63 -0.89
C MET A 1 0.27 -27.89 -1.81
N ILE A 2 1.58 -28.15 -1.69
CA ILE A 2 2.59 -27.53 -2.55
C ILE A 2 2.45 -28.00 -4.00
N LYS A 3 2.36 -27.07 -4.95
CA LYS A 3 2.37 -27.35 -6.39
C LYS A 3 3.65 -26.82 -7.01
N THR A 4 4.37 -27.68 -7.73
CA THR A 4 5.63 -27.32 -8.41
C THR A 4 5.49 -27.45 -9.92
N GLU A 5 5.87 -26.40 -10.65
CA GLU A 5 5.92 -26.37 -12.11
C GLU A 5 7.31 -25.93 -12.58
N TYR A 6 7.88 -26.65 -13.56
CA TYR A 6 9.16 -26.29 -14.17
C TYR A 6 8.97 -25.53 -15.48
N TYR A 7 9.84 -24.55 -15.74
CA TYR A 7 9.78 -23.68 -16.93
C TYR A 7 8.43 -22.97 -17.07
N LYS A 8 7.85 -22.55 -15.94
CA LYS A 8 6.56 -21.89 -15.84
C LYS A 8 6.60 -20.55 -16.58
N ASP A 9 5.63 -20.32 -17.46
CA ASP A 9 5.39 -19.01 -18.09
C ASP A 9 4.89 -18.00 -17.04
N LEU A 10 5.64 -16.91 -16.87
CA LEU A 10 5.34 -15.85 -15.90
C LEU A 10 4.65 -14.64 -16.53
N THR A 11 4.31 -14.65 -17.82
CA THR A 11 3.74 -13.49 -18.54
C THR A 11 2.51 -12.91 -17.86
N LYS A 12 1.67 -13.78 -17.27
CA LYS A 12 0.46 -13.38 -16.53
C LYS A 12 0.69 -13.11 -15.04
N MET A 13 1.91 -13.35 -14.56
CA MET A 13 2.33 -13.20 -13.16
C MET A 13 3.24 -12.00 -12.95
N ASN A 14 3.33 -11.12 -13.94
CA ASN A 14 3.94 -9.81 -13.82
C ASN A 14 3.10 -8.81 -14.61
N THR A 15 2.73 -7.69 -13.99
CA THR A 15 1.78 -6.73 -14.61
C THR A 15 2.40 -5.95 -15.76
N PHE A 16 3.73 -6.01 -15.92
CA PHE A 16 4.45 -5.47 -17.07
C PHE A 16 4.20 -6.30 -18.34
N GLY A 17 3.81 -7.57 -18.20
CA GLY A 17 3.56 -8.48 -19.31
C GLY A 17 4.83 -8.96 -20.01
N MET A 18 5.96 -9.01 -19.29
CA MET A 18 7.21 -9.55 -19.82
C MET A 18 7.08 -11.06 -20.05
N LYS A 19 7.43 -11.48 -21.27
CA LYS A 19 7.35 -12.87 -21.73
C LYS A 19 8.56 -13.66 -21.28
N VAL A 20 8.56 -14.04 -20.01
CA VAL A 20 9.66 -14.78 -19.38
C VAL A 20 9.15 -16.04 -18.70
N LYS A 21 10.07 -16.95 -18.40
CA LYS A 21 9.81 -18.19 -17.65
C LYS A 21 10.60 -18.25 -16.36
N ALA A 22 10.05 -18.91 -15.35
CA ALA A 22 10.81 -19.36 -14.19
C ALA A 22 11.28 -20.80 -14.38
N ARG A 23 12.53 -21.11 -14.01
CA ARG A 23 13.04 -22.49 -13.98
C ARG A 23 12.18 -23.36 -13.08
N CYS A 24 11.88 -22.90 -11.87
CA CYS A 24 10.99 -23.55 -10.92
C CYS A 24 9.98 -22.53 -10.40
N PHE A 25 8.72 -22.92 -10.34
CA PHE A 25 7.64 -22.13 -9.76
C PHE A 25 6.89 -23.00 -8.75
N MET A 26 6.82 -22.58 -7.51
CA MET A 26 6.16 -23.30 -6.42
C MET A 26 5.05 -22.45 -5.81
N GLU A 27 3.87 -23.03 -5.68
CA GLU A 27 2.74 -22.45 -4.95
C GLU A 27 2.47 -23.23 -3.68
N TYR A 28 2.16 -22.52 -2.61
CA TYR A 28 1.75 -23.07 -1.32
C TYR A 28 0.45 -22.39 -0.89
N ASP A 29 -0.47 -23.11 -0.25
CA ASP A 29 -1.80 -22.61 0.10
C ASP A 29 -2.07 -22.51 1.61
N SER A 30 -1.12 -22.96 2.43
CA SER A 30 -1.20 -22.93 3.89
C SER A 30 0.15 -22.61 4.53
N VAL A 31 0.14 -22.28 5.83
CA VAL A 31 1.38 -22.12 6.61
C VAL A 31 2.09 -23.46 6.80
N ALA A 32 1.36 -24.57 6.92
CA ALA A 32 1.94 -25.91 7.05
C ALA A 32 2.78 -26.31 5.83
N ASP A 33 2.32 -25.95 4.62
CA ASP A 33 3.09 -26.17 3.39
C ASP A 33 4.47 -25.49 3.42
N LEU A 34 4.66 -24.39 4.16
CA LEU A 34 5.96 -23.72 4.24
C LEU A 34 6.98 -24.55 5.03
N VAL A 35 6.53 -25.26 6.06
CA VAL A 35 7.38 -26.15 6.86
C VAL A 35 7.85 -27.36 6.04
N ASP A 36 7.02 -27.80 5.08
CA ASP A 36 7.35 -28.92 4.20
C ASP A 36 8.29 -28.53 3.04
N ILE A 37 8.65 -27.24 2.89
CA ILE A 37 9.59 -26.77 1.86
C ILE A 37 11.02 -26.83 2.37
N GLU A 38 11.83 -27.68 1.74
CA GLU A 38 13.28 -27.72 1.95
C GLU A 38 13.97 -26.52 1.27
N PHE A 39 14.01 -25.36 1.95
CA PHE A 39 14.54 -24.10 1.40
C PHE A 39 16.02 -24.17 0.97
N SER A 40 16.79 -25.04 1.63
CA SER A 40 18.21 -25.30 1.32
C SER A 40 18.39 -25.96 -0.07
N GLU A 41 17.42 -26.75 -0.52
CA GLU A 41 17.46 -27.51 -1.78
C GLU A 41 16.86 -26.74 -2.97
N LEU A 42 16.27 -25.56 -2.75
CA LEU A 42 15.66 -24.77 -3.82
C LEU A 42 16.71 -24.24 -4.81
N ALA A 43 16.36 -24.27 -6.10
CA ALA A 43 17.19 -23.67 -7.14
C ALA A 43 17.32 -22.16 -6.88
N ARG A 44 18.57 -21.69 -6.73
CA ARG A 44 18.88 -20.28 -6.47
C ARG A 44 18.96 -19.45 -7.77
N PRO A 45 18.63 -18.15 -7.72
CA PRO A 45 18.08 -17.41 -6.58
C PRO A 45 16.62 -17.80 -6.26
N VAL A 46 16.17 -17.58 -5.02
CA VAL A 46 14.75 -17.72 -4.66
C VAL A 46 14.11 -16.34 -4.69
N LEU A 47 12.96 -16.23 -5.34
CA LEU A 47 12.17 -15.00 -5.40
C LEU A 47 10.76 -15.28 -4.90
N HIS A 48 10.35 -14.62 -3.83
CA HIS A 48 8.96 -14.61 -3.41
C HIS A 48 8.20 -13.49 -4.13
N ILE A 49 7.08 -13.83 -4.76
CA ILE A 49 6.23 -12.86 -5.44
C ILE A 49 4.80 -12.95 -4.89
N GLY A 50 4.11 -11.81 -4.85
CA GLY A 50 2.65 -11.79 -4.88
C GLY A 50 2.17 -11.71 -6.35
N GLY A 51 1.21 -10.83 -6.64
CA GLY A 51 0.70 -10.60 -8.01
C GLY A 51 1.67 -9.96 -9.03
N GLY A 52 2.96 -9.80 -8.70
CA GLY A 52 3.99 -9.28 -9.61
C GLY A 52 3.77 -7.85 -10.13
N SER A 53 3.10 -7.00 -9.35
CA SER A 53 2.71 -5.65 -9.75
C SER A 53 3.81 -4.59 -9.65
N ASN A 54 4.95 -4.95 -9.05
CA ASN A 54 6.12 -4.08 -8.85
C ASN A 54 7.42 -4.70 -9.41
N LEU A 55 7.31 -5.62 -10.38
CA LEU A 55 8.45 -6.37 -10.91
C LEU A 55 8.66 -6.08 -12.40
N LEU A 56 9.92 -5.98 -12.81
CA LEU A 56 10.35 -6.00 -14.20
C LEU A 56 11.37 -7.14 -14.38
N PHE A 57 10.93 -8.25 -14.96
CA PHE A 57 11.82 -9.33 -15.35
C PHE A 57 12.66 -8.94 -16.57
N THR A 58 13.96 -9.12 -16.45
CA THR A 58 14.93 -8.74 -17.50
C THR A 58 15.38 -9.91 -18.36
N ASP A 59 15.18 -11.14 -17.88
CA ASP A 59 15.39 -12.41 -18.59
C ASP A 59 14.53 -13.50 -17.91
N ASP A 60 14.52 -14.69 -18.48
CA ASP A 60 14.04 -15.91 -17.83
C ASP A 60 14.70 -16.08 -16.45
N PHE A 61 13.87 -16.21 -15.41
CA PHE A 61 14.31 -16.39 -14.04
C PHE A 61 14.87 -17.80 -13.82
N LYS A 62 16.18 -17.91 -13.60
CA LYS A 62 16.89 -19.21 -13.54
C LYS A 62 16.72 -19.96 -12.22
N GLY A 63 16.06 -19.37 -11.23
CA GLY A 63 15.88 -19.93 -9.89
C GLY A 63 14.46 -20.39 -9.60
N THR A 64 14.07 -20.32 -8.32
CA THR A 64 12.76 -20.72 -7.82
C THR A 64 11.91 -19.51 -7.49
N VAL A 65 10.74 -19.41 -8.12
CA VAL A 65 9.71 -18.43 -7.75
C VAL A 65 8.75 -19.10 -6.76
N LEU A 66 8.53 -18.46 -5.62
CA LEU A 66 7.54 -18.86 -4.61
C LEU A 66 6.35 -17.91 -4.68
N HIS A 67 5.14 -18.45 -4.63
CA HIS A 67 3.90 -17.67 -4.66
C HIS A 67 2.89 -18.18 -3.64
N SER A 68 2.34 -17.26 -2.84
CA SER A 68 1.36 -17.59 -1.81
C SER A 68 -0.04 -17.76 -2.40
N LYS A 69 -0.74 -18.81 -1.99
CA LYS A 69 -2.18 -19.01 -2.19
C LYS A 69 -2.94 -19.05 -0.86
N ILE A 70 -2.32 -18.62 0.23
CA ILE A 70 -2.98 -18.44 1.51
C ILE A 70 -4.06 -17.35 1.33
N ASN A 71 -5.32 -17.77 1.23
CA ASN A 71 -6.43 -16.93 0.82
C ASN A 71 -7.60 -17.04 1.80
N PHE A 72 -7.60 -16.13 2.77
CA PHE A 72 -8.66 -15.99 3.76
C PHE A 72 -8.78 -14.53 4.21
N ILE A 73 -9.97 -14.13 4.68
CA ILE A 73 -10.22 -12.87 5.36
C ILE A 73 -11.09 -13.20 6.58
N GLU A 74 -10.57 -12.94 7.78
CA GLU A 74 -11.22 -13.32 9.03
C GLU A 74 -11.21 -12.16 10.01
N ILE A 75 -12.37 -11.81 10.57
CA ILE A 75 -12.43 -10.89 11.71
C ILE A 75 -12.00 -11.66 12.95
N LEU A 76 -10.98 -11.15 13.64
CA LEU A 76 -10.53 -11.73 14.90
C LEU A 76 -11.54 -11.33 15.99
N GLU A 77 -12.19 -12.32 16.59
CA GLU A 77 -13.08 -12.06 17.72
C GLU A 77 -12.27 -11.51 18.90
N ASN A 78 -12.76 -10.43 19.51
CA ASN A 78 -12.23 -9.88 20.77
C ASN A 78 -12.55 -10.85 21.93
N HIS A 79 -11.99 -12.05 21.89
CA HIS A 79 -11.97 -12.98 23.00
C HIS A 79 -10.56 -13.01 23.60
N PRO A 80 -10.41 -12.87 24.93
CA PRO A 80 -9.13 -13.10 25.60
C PRO A 80 -8.50 -14.46 25.27
N GLU A 81 -9.30 -15.43 24.82
CA GLU A 81 -8.90 -16.78 24.42
C GLU A 81 -8.82 -16.99 22.89
N GLY A 82 -9.28 -16.01 22.09
CA GLY A 82 -9.30 -16.09 20.61
C GLY A 82 -7.90 -16.03 19.99
N MET A 83 -6.95 -15.40 20.69
CA MET A 83 -5.53 -15.40 20.32
C MET A 83 -4.86 -16.77 20.50
N SER A 84 -5.49 -17.69 21.25
CA SER A 84 -4.96 -19.05 21.47
C SER A 84 -5.55 -20.08 20.51
N ARG A 85 -6.71 -19.82 19.87
CA ARG A 85 -7.36 -20.81 18.98
C ARG A 85 -6.63 -21.04 17.66
N LEU A 86 -6.01 -20.01 17.08
CA LEU A 86 -5.13 -20.19 15.92
C LEU A 86 -3.87 -20.98 16.30
N ALA A 87 -3.36 -20.83 17.53
CA ALA A 87 -2.23 -21.61 18.06
C ALA A 87 -2.60 -23.02 18.58
N SER A 88 -3.89 -23.35 18.74
CA SER A 88 -4.34 -24.64 19.27
C SER A 88 -5.04 -25.53 18.25
N GLN A 89 -5.19 -25.06 17.00
CA GLN A 89 -5.31 -25.96 15.84
C GLN A 89 -3.92 -26.48 15.37
N GLU A 90 -2.83 -25.98 15.94
CA GLU A 90 -1.43 -26.34 15.61
C GLU A 90 -0.92 -27.62 16.30
N ASN A 91 -1.72 -28.33 17.11
CA ASN A 91 -1.29 -29.57 17.74
C ASN A 91 -2.41 -30.62 17.77
N GLY A 92 -2.53 -31.41 16.70
CA GLY A 92 -3.49 -32.52 16.61
C GLY A 92 -2.96 -33.71 15.82
N ASP A 93 -2.66 -34.78 16.56
CA ASP A 93 -2.49 -36.19 16.15
C ASP A 93 -1.22 -36.66 15.41
N MET A 94 -0.22 -37.07 16.20
CA MET A 94 0.43 -38.37 15.99
C MET A 94 0.76 -39.06 17.33
N LEU A 95 -0.04 -40.07 17.68
CA LEU A 95 0.31 -41.08 18.68
C LEU A 95 1.14 -42.19 18.02
N ALA A 96 2.39 -42.38 18.43
CA ALA A 96 3.05 -43.68 18.41
C ALA A 96 4.22 -43.75 19.42
N SER A 97 3.96 -44.46 20.51
CA SER A 97 4.85 -45.31 21.31
C SER A 97 6.37 -45.29 21.05
N SER A 98 7.16 -44.95 22.07
CA SER A 98 7.93 -45.96 22.85
C SER A 98 8.75 -45.31 23.98
N SER A 99 8.79 -46.00 25.10
CA SER A 99 9.39 -45.66 26.38
C SER A 99 10.92 -45.68 26.41
N SER A 100 11.56 -44.77 27.16
CA SER A 100 12.39 -45.14 28.33
C SER A 100 13.07 -43.94 29.03
N PHE A 101 12.71 -43.75 30.31
CA PHE A 101 13.50 -43.28 31.46
C PHE A 101 13.79 -41.77 31.70
N LEU A 102 13.24 -41.29 32.83
CA LEU A 102 13.49 -40.02 33.58
C LEU A 102 14.73 -40.14 34.49
N PRO A 103 15.23 -39.06 35.16
CA PRO A 103 14.56 -38.38 36.29
C PRO A 103 14.46 -36.84 36.11
N GLU A 104 13.28 -36.24 36.22
CA GLU A 104 12.80 -35.48 37.40
C GLU A 104 13.87 -34.62 38.11
N GLU A 105 13.93 -33.32 37.79
CA GLU A 105 14.12 -32.23 38.77
C GLU A 105 13.69 -30.86 38.20
N SER A 106 12.95 -30.11 39.02
CA SER A 106 12.47 -28.71 38.93
C SER A 106 11.57 -28.28 37.76
N LEU A 107 10.27 -28.56 37.88
CA LEU A 107 9.18 -27.75 37.32
C LEU A 107 8.82 -26.63 38.31
N SER A 108 9.27 -25.41 38.04
CA SER A 108 8.66 -24.18 38.55
C SER A 108 9.09 -22.99 37.69
N ASP A 109 8.09 -22.26 37.20
CA ASP A 109 8.16 -20.89 36.68
C ASP A 109 8.60 -20.72 35.21
N TYR A 110 7.68 -21.02 34.30
CA TYR A 110 7.57 -20.28 33.03
C TYR A 110 6.10 -20.02 32.70
N HIS A 111 5.56 -18.96 33.30
CA HIS A 111 4.36 -18.29 32.82
C HIS A 111 4.78 -17.29 31.75
N PRO A 112 4.26 -17.36 30.51
CA PRO A 112 4.28 -16.19 29.64
C PRO A 112 3.22 -15.24 30.19
N GLU A 113 3.62 -14.32 31.07
CA GLU A 113 2.82 -13.14 31.33
C GLU A 113 2.77 -12.32 30.03
N CYS A 114 1.66 -12.47 29.31
CA CYS A 114 1.21 -11.49 28.35
C CYS A 114 1.02 -10.18 29.13
N PRO A 115 1.71 -9.07 28.81
CA PRO A 115 1.38 -7.81 29.43
C PRO A 115 0.00 -7.42 28.91
N SER A 116 -1.02 -7.67 29.73
CA SER A 116 -2.33 -7.06 29.59
C SER A 116 -2.14 -5.56 29.72
N VAL A 117 -1.92 -4.88 28.60
CA VAL A 117 -2.02 -3.42 28.53
C VAL A 117 -3.49 -3.11 28.76
N ILE A 118 -3.83 -2.84 30.02
CA ILE A 118 -5.04 -2.10 30.37
C ILE A 118 -4.87 -0.75 29.69
N LEU A 119 -5.59 -0.53 28.60
CA LEU A 119 -5.81 0.81 28.04
C LEU A 119 -6.63 1.60 29.08
N SER A 120 -5.94 2.14 30.07
CA SER A 120 -6.51 3.04 31.04
C SER A 120 -6.74 4.39 30.36
N GLY A 121 -7.99 4.62 29.95
CA GLY A 121 -8.54 5.96 29.74
C GLY A 121 -8.11 6.66 28.47
N SER A 122 -8.88 6.46 27.40
CA SER A 122 -9.17 7.53 26.44
C SER A 122 -10.67 7.54 26.19
N GLU A 123 -11.30 8.67 26.45
CA GLU A 123 -12.73 8.89 26.27
C GLU A 123 -13.17 8.53 24.83
N GLY A 124 -14.16 7.62 24.72
CA GLY A 124 -15.16 7.65 23.65
C GLY A 124 -14.89 6.98 22.30
N PHE A 125 -13.71 6.42 22.02
CA PHE A 125 -13.47 5.74 20.72
C PHE A 125 -13.76 4.24 20.78
N ALA A 126 -14.50 3.71 19.80
CA ALA A 126 -14.67 2.27 19.63
C ALA A 126 -13.32 1.58 19.42
N ALA A 127 -13.14 0.40 20.04
CA ALA A 127 -11.97 -0.43 19.81
C ALA A 127 -11.86 -0.82 18.32
N PRO A 128 -10.65 -0.92 17.75
CA PRO A 128 -10.48 -1.32 16.36
C PRO A 128 -11.01 -2.75 16.14
N VAL A 129 -11.51 -2.99 14.93
CA VAL A 129 -11.86 -4.31 14.43
C VAL A 129 -10.59 -4.91 13.81
N LEU A 130 -10.05 -5.95 14.44
CA LEU A 130 -8.89 -6.66 13.92
C LEU A 130 -9.31 -7.65 12.84
N VAL A 131 -8.66 -7.59 11.68
CA VAL A 131 -8.94 -8.45 10.53
C VAL A 131 -7.66 -9.13 10.08
N SER A 132 -7.61 -10.45 10.14
CA SER A 132 -6.52 -11.27 9.63
C SER A 132 -6.75 -11.61 8.16
N VAL A 133 -5.76 -11.34 7.32
CA VAL A 133 -5.86 -11.48 5.87
C VAL A 133 -4.68 -12.25 5.31
N GLY A 134 -4.96 -13.35 4.62
CA GLY A 134 -3.95 -14.19 3.99
C GLY A 134 -3.11 -13.45 2.94
N ALA A 135 -1.81 -13.77 2.86
CA ALA A 135 -0.88 -13.05 2.00
C ALA A 135 -1.21 -13.12 0.50
N GLY A 136 -1.90 -14.18 0.05
CA GLY A 136 -2.31 -14.37 -1.35
C GLY A 136 -3.66 -13.73 -1.70
N VAL A 137 -4.29 -13.01 -0.76
CA VAL A 137 -5.53 -12.25 -1.05
C VAL A 137 -5.19 -11.07 -1.95
N VAL A 138 -5.92 -10.91 -3.05
CA VAL A 138 -5.84 -9.72 -3.91
C VAL A 138 -6.19 -8.49 -3.06
N PHE A 139 -5.28 -7.52 -3.00
CA PHE A 139 -5.40 -6.41 -2.04
C PHE A 139 -6.66 -5.58 -2.26
N ASP A 140 -7.09 -5.40 -3.51
CA ASP A 140 -8.31 -4.65 -3.83
C ASP A 140 -9.61 -5.40 -3.48
N ASP A 141 -9.57 -6.74 -3.46
CA ASP A 141 -10.69 -7.57 -3.00
C ASP A 141 -10.85 -7.44 -1.49
N PHE A 142 -9.75 -7.37 -0.73
CA PHE A 142 -9.78 -7.03 0.69
C PHE A 142 -10.36 -5.63 0.94
N CYS A 143 -9.93 -4.61 0.16
CA CYS A 143 -10.49 -3.27 0.26
C CYS A 143 -12.00 -3.24 -0.05
N GLN A 144 -12.45 -4.04 -1.02
CA GLN A 144 -13.87 -4.20 -1.34
C GLN A 144 -14.62 -4.85 -0.18
N TRP A 145 -14.09 -5.95 0.35
CA TRP A 145 -14.68 -6.67 1.47
C TRP A 145 -14.83 -5.74 2.69
N ALA A 146 -13.79 -5.00 3.06
CA ALA A 146 -13.83 -4.07 4.19
C ALA A 146 -14.91 -2.99 4.00
N ALA A 147 -14.99 -2.41 2.80
CA ALA A 147 -16.02 -1.43 2.47
C ALA A 147 -17.45 -2.01 2.53
N GLN A 148 -17.65 -3.28 2.15
CA GLN A 148 -18.93 -3.98 2.25
C GLN A 148 -19.32 -4.27 3.72
N GLN A 149 -18.34 -4.49 4.58
CA GLN A 149 -18.55 -4.60 6.03
C GLN A 149 -18.75 -3.23 6.72
N GLY A 150 -18.62 -2.11 5.99
CA GLY A 150 -18.68 -0.77 6.57
C GLY A 150 -17.45 -0.42 7.42
N LEU A 151 -16.34 -1.15 7.24
CA LEU A 151 -15.08 -0.92 7.95
C LEU A 151 -14.24 0.13 7.21
N TRP A 152 -13.70 1.07 7.97
CA TRP A 152 -12.88 2.19 7.51
C TRP A 152 -11.39 1.92 7.74
N GLY A 153 -10.56 2.50 6.88
CA GLY A 153 -9.10 2.51 6.97
C GLY A 153 -8.39 2.18 5.65
N VAL A 154 -8.99 1.33 4.81
CA VAL A 154 -8.36 0.81 3.57
C VAL A 154 -8.96 1.38 2.29
N GLU A 155 -10.03 2.17 2.37
CA GLU A 155 -10.72 2.73 1.21
C GLU A 155 -9.80 3.60 0.34
N ASN A 156 -8.84 4.30 0.93
CA ASN A 156 -7.85 5.12 0.22
C ASN A 156 -6.85 4.31 -0.61
N LEU A 157 -6.66 3.04 -0.24
CA LEU A 157 -5.75 2.10 -0.88
C LEU A 157 -6.44 1.28 -1.97
N SER A 158 -7.71 1.59 -2.27
CA SER A 158 -8.48 0.92 -3.31
C SER A 158 -7.82 1.01 -4.69
N TYR A 159 -7.95 -0.06 -5.46
CA TYR A 159 -7.47 -0.27 -6.82
C TYR A 159 -5.94 -0.27 -6.94
N ILE A 160 -5.22 -0.58 -5.86
CA ILE A 160 -3.81 -0.92 -5.91
C ILE A 160 -3.70 -2.39 -6.34
N PRO A 161 -2.98 -2.71 -7.43
CA PRO A 161 -2.80 -4.09 -7.88
C PRO A 161 -1.81 -4.84 -6.98
N GLY A 162 -1.95 -6.16 -6.97
CA GLY A 162 -1.10 -7.06 -6.18
C GLY A 162 -1.87 -7.66 -5.01
N GLU A 163 -1.11 -8.23 -4.08
CA GLU A 163 -1.62 -9.07 -3.01
C GLU A 163 -1.20 -8.54 -1.65
N VAL A 164 -1.91 -8.97 -0.61
CA VAL A 164 -1.75 -8.48 0.77
C VAL A 164 -0.34 -8.69 1.31
N GLY A 165 0.31 -9.81 1.04
CA GLY A 165 1.69 -10.04 1.48
C GLY A 165 2.66 -9.01 0.91
N ALA A 166 2.62 -8.79 -0.41
CA ALA A 166 3.45 -7.80 -1.09
C ALA A 166 3.12 -6.36 -0.67
N SER A 167 1.85 -6.10 -0.34
CA SER A 167 1.39 -4.79 0.14
C SER A 167 2.13 -4.36 1.42
N ALA A 168 2.30 -5.28 2.36
CA ALA A 168 3.03 -5.06 3.61
C ALA A 168 4.52 -4.85 3.32
N VAL A 169 5.16 -5.71 2.54
CA VAL A 169 6.60 -5.59 2.20
C VAL A 169 6.95 -4.20 1.66
N GLN A 170 6.12 -3.63 0.79
CA GLN A 170 6.44 -2.36 0.13
C GLN A 170 5.97 -1.11 0.88
N ASN A 171 5.21 -1.26 1.97
CA ASN A 171 4.42 -0.19 2.57
C ASN A 171 3.66 0.61 1.48
N ILE A 172 2.76 -0.07 0.76
CA ILE A 172 1.99 0.56 -0.31
C ILE A 172 1.21 1.77 0.23
N GLY A 173 0.99 2.77 -0.62
CA GLY A 173 0.27 3.95 -0.21
C GLY A 173 -0.26 4.76 -1.37
N ALA A 174 -1.45 5.32 -1.19
CA ALA A 174 -2.13 6.18 -2.14
C ALA A 174 -3.06 7.14 -1.38
N TYR A 175 -3.30 8.30 -1.97
CA TYR A 175 -4.28 9.27 -1.46
C TYR A 175 -4.12 9.63 0.03
N GLY A 176 -2.87 9.83 0.47
CA GLY A 176 -2.57 10.26 1.85
C GLY A 176 -2.61 9.15 2.90
N VAL A 177 -2.82 7.90 2.50
CA VAL A 177 -2.80 6.72 3.39
C VAL A 177 -1.70 5.77 2.94
N GLU A 178 -0.99 5.20 3.92
CA GLU A 178 -0.07 4.08 3.74
C GLU A 178 -0.60 2.86 4.47
N VAL A 179 -0.27 1.66 4.00
CA VAL A 179 -0.78 0.41 4.60
C VAL A 179 -0.33 0.26 6.06
N LYS A 180 0.84 0.79 6.43
CA LYS A 180 1.28 0.84 7.83
C LYS A 180 0.29 1.55 8.77
N ASP A 181 -0.52 2.47 8.25
CA ASP A 181 -1.47 3.24 9.06
C ASP A 181 -2.61 2.36 9.59
N VAL A 182 -2.78 1.18 9.01
CA VAL A 182 -3.84 0.21 9.34
C VAL A 182 -3.31 -1.18 9.64
N ILE A 183 -2.01 -1.45 9.51
CA ILE A 183 -1.42 -2.72 9.93
C ILE A 183 -1.28 -2.73 11.46
N HIS A 184 -1.69 -3.83 12.07
CA HIS A 184 -1.40 -4.15 13.46
C HIS A 184 -0.15 -5.03 13.56
N THR A 185 -0.11 -6.14 12.81
CA THR A 185 0.97 -7.14 12.86
C THR A 185 1.14 -7.83 11.50
N VAL A 186 2.39 -8.11 11.11
CA VAL A 186 2.75 -8.92 9.94
C VAL A 186 3.28 -10.26 10.42
N TYR A 187 2.71 -11.35 9.93
CA TYR A 187 3.17 -12.70 10.26
C TYR A 187 3.99 -13.27 9.11
N CYS A 188 5.13 -13.86 9.45
CA CYS A 188 6.09 -14.36 8.49
C CYS A 188 6.56 -15.77 8.85
N TYR A 189 7.08 -16.47 7.85
CA TYR A 189 7.94 -17.63 8.04
C TYR A 189 9.39 -17.20 7.80
N ASP A 190 10.27 -17.49 8.75
CA ASP A 190 11.71 -17.27 8.64
C ASP A 190 12.36 -18.48 7.96
N THR A 191 12.83 -18.31 6.72
CA THR A 191 13.44 -19.38 5.93
C THR A 191 14.85 -19.77 6.36
N VAL A 192 15.44 -19.07 7.34
CA VAL A 192 16.78 -19.38 7.88
C VAL A 192 16.68 -20.15 9.19
N GLU A 193 15.84 -19.67 10.11
CA GLU A 193 15.63 -20.34 11.41
C GLU A 193 14.49 -21.39 11.34
N GLU A 194 13.77 -21.43 10.22
CA GLU A 194 12.67 -22.36 9.93
C GLU A 194 11.49 -22.29 10.91
N GLU A 195 11.24 -21.08 11.44
CA GLU A 195 10.18 -20.82 12.42
C GLU A 195 9.19 -19.73 11.98
N PHE A 196 8.01 -19.72 12.60
CA PHE A 196 7.03 -18.65 12.42
C PHE A 196 7.35 -17.49 13.35
N VAL A 197 7.42 -16.28 12.77
CA VAL A 197 7.69 -15.04 13.50
C VAL A 197 6.62 -14.02 13.20
N SER A 198 6.46 -13.05 14.09
CA SER A 198 5.52 -11.94 13.89
C SER A 198 6.19 -10.61 14.18
N PHE A 199 5.86 -9.61 13.38
CA PHE A 199 6.36 -8.24 13.49
C PHE A 199 5.19 -7.31 13.75
N PRO A 200 5.01 -6.80 14.98
CA PRO A 200 4.16 -5.65 15.23
C PRO A 200 4.54 -4.49 14.29
N VAL A 201 3.58 -3.63 13.95
CA VAL A 201 3.81 -2.54 12.98
C VAL A 201 5.00 -1.64 13.33
N GLN A 202 5.28 -1.46 14.63
CA GLN A 202 6.41 -0.67 15.14
C GLN A 202 7.77 -1.31 14.83
N GLU A 203 7.82 -2.65 14.71
CA GLU A 203 9.03 -3.42 14.42
C GLU A 203 9.25 -3.61 12.91
N CYS A 204 8.23 -3.37 12.08
CA CYS A 204 8.32 -3.50 10.63
C CYS A 204 9.22 -2.43 9.96
N GLY A 205 9.62 -1.38 10.69
CA GLY A 205 10.53 -0.34 10.19
C GLY A 205 9.98 0.43 8.98
N TYR A 206 8.67 0.66 8.92
CA TYR A 206 8.03 1.23 7.73
C TYR A 206 8.44 2.68 7.43
N GLY A 207 8.96 2.87 6.21
CA GLY A 207 9.27 4.17 5.62
C GLY A 207 8.54 4.38 4.30
N TYR A 208 8.86 5.47 3.60
CA TYR A 208 8.29 5.74 2.27
C TYR A 208 8.77 4.68 1.26
N ARG A 209 7.87 3.78 0.87
CA ARG A 209 8.15 2.62 -0.02
C ARG A 209 9.23 1.69 0.51
N ASP A 210 9.30 1.56 1.83
CA ASP A 210 10.37 0.87 2.53
C ASP A 210 9.90 0.14 3.79
N SER A 211 10.59 -0.93 4.14
CA SER A 211 10.35 -1.76 5.33
C SER A 211 11.58 -2.60 5.63
N ILE A 212 11.61 -3.24 6.81
CA ILE A 212 12.63 -4.22 7.18
C ILE A 212 12.71 -5.38 6.16
N PHE A 213 11.59 -5.77 5.56
CA PHE A 213 11.53 -6.88 4.59
C PHE A 213 12.25 -6.57 3.27
N LYS A 214 12.60 -5.30 3.04
CA LYS A 214 13.33 -4.84 1.85
C LYS A 214 14.82 -4.60 2.11
N ASP A 215 15.28 -4.76 3.35
CA ASP A 215 16.70 -4.62 3.68
C ASP A 215 17.53 -5.65 2.87
N PRO A 216 18.51 -5.20 2.06
CA PRO A 216 19.36 -6.07 1.27
C PRO A 216 20.07 -7.18 2.06
N GLN A 217 20.30 -7.01 3.37
CA GLN A 217 20.98 -7.98 4.22
C GLN A 217 20.10 -9.19 4.58
N ILE A 218 18.78 -9.02 4.57
CA ILE A 218 17.80 -10.05 4.94
C ILE A 218 16.74 -10.28 3.85
N LYS A 219 16.92 -9.68 2.67
CA LYS A 219 16.02 -9.84 1.52
C LYS A 219 15.85 -11.32 1.18
N GLY A 220 14.61 -11.78 1.17
CA GLY A 220 14.26 -13.17 0.89
C GLY A 220 14.28 -14.12 2.10
N ARG A 221 14.66 -13.64 3.29
CA ARG A 221 14.61 -14.43 4.54
C ARG A 221 13.17 -14.65 5.01
N TYR A 222 12.38 -13.58 5.08
CA TYR A 222 11.03 -13.61 5.61
C TYR A 222 9.98 -13.73 4.50
N ILE A 223 9.12 -14.74 4.61
CA ILE A 223 7.96 -14.93 3.73
C ILE A 223 6.71 -14.49 4.49
N VAL A 224 6.06 -13.41 4.05
CA VAL A 224 4.79 -12.96 4.65
C VAL A 224 3.70 -14.01 4.40
N THR A 225 3.06 -14.49 5.46
CA THR A 225 2.00 -15.51 5.40
C THR A 225 0.60 -14.89 5.50
N HIS A 226 0.44 -13.91 6.39
CA HIS A 226 -0.76 -13.13 6.56
C HIS A 226 -0.47 -11.82 7.29
N VAL A 227 -1.41 -10.88 7.21
CA VAL A 227 -1.31 -9.56 7.82
C VAL A 227 -2.58 -9.30 8.61
N VAL A 228 -2.41 -8.83 9.86
CA VAL A 228 -3.52 -8.37 10.69
C VAL A 228 -3.64 -6.87 10.56
N PHE A 229 -4.83 -6.41 10.17
CA PHE A 229 -5.21 -5.01 10.02
C PHE A 229 -6.09 -4.56 11.18
N ALA A 230 -5.89 -3.34 11.66
CA ALA A 230 -6.76 -2.65 12.61
C ALA A 230 -7.65 -1.65 11.86
N LEU A 231 -8.91 -2.02 11.64
CA LEU A 231 -9.90 -1.20 10.93
C LEU A 231 -10.88 -0.55 11.92
N SER A 232 -11.57 0.51 11.49
CA SER A 232 -12.55 1.21 12.32
C SER A 232 -13.98 0.89 11.89
N SER A 233 -14.87 0.60 12.84
CA SER A 233 -16.32 0.58 12.59
C SER A 233 -16.95 1.97 12.62
N GLU A 234 -16.21 2.97 13.09
CA GLU A 234 -16.63 4.37 13.13
C GLU A 234 -16.09 5.14 11.91
N PRO A 235 -16.82 6.14 11.39
CA PRO A 235 -16.37 6.95 10.26
C PRO A 235 -15.03 7.67 10.51
N GLN A 236 -14.04 7.36 9.70
CA GLN A 236 -12.71 8.00 9.72
C GLN A 236 -12.21 8.35 8.30
N PRO A 237 -12.96 9.18 7.54
CA PRO A 237 -12.60 9.52 6.17
C PRO A 237 -11.30 10.34 6.12
N ARG A 238 -10.33 9.89 5.32
CA ARG A 238 -9.09 10.64 5.04
C ARG A 238 -9.14 11.27 3.66
N LEU A 239 -9.45 12.56 3.58
CA LEU A 239 -9.77 13.25 2.32
C LEU A 239 -8.81 14.40 1.96
N GLU A 240 -7.76 14.59 2.75
CA GLU A 240 -6.82 15.72 2.67
C GLU A 240 -5.96 15.70 1.40
N TYR A 241 -5.92 14.56 0.69
CA TYR A 241 -5.06 14.41 -0.48
C TYR A 241 -5.65 15.07 -1.74
N GLY A 242 -5.06 16.20 -2.14
CA GLY A 242 -5.33 16.85 -3.41
C GLY A 242 -6.80 17.24 -3.57
N HIS A 243 -7.42 16.82 -4.67
CA HIS A 243 -8.83 17.12 -4.97
C HIS A 243 -9.81 16.04 -4.47
N LEU A 244 -9.36 15.10 -3.62
CA LEU A 244 -10.21 13.98 -3.19
C LEU A 244 -11.46 14.45 -2.44
N ALA A 245 -11.32 15.38 -1.49
CA ALA A 245 -12.45 15.96 -0.77
C ALA A 245 -13.51 16.56 -1.72
N ALA A 246 -13.07 17.30 -2.75
CA ALA A 246 -13.97 17.90 -3.74
C ALA A 246 -14.68 16.84 -4.58
N ALA A 247 -13.95 15.81 -5.05
CA ALA A 247 -14.52 14.72 -5.83
C ALA A 247 -15.52 13.88 -5.02
N VAL A 248 -15.25 13.66 -3.73
CA VAL A 248 -16.18 13.01 -2.81
C VAL A 248 -17.42 13.88 -2.57
N ALA A 249 -17.24 15.19 -2.35
CA ALA A 249 -18.35 16.12 -2.18
C ALA A 249 -19.26 16.19 -3.41
N GLU A 250 -18.68 16.18 -4.62
CA GLU A 250 -19.43 16.10 -5.89
C GLU A 250 -20.22 14.78 -5.98
N ALA A 251 -19.59 13.64 -5.68
CA ALA A 251 -20.26 12.33 -5.69
C ALA A 251 -21.34 12.20 -4.61
N CYS A 252 -21.21 12.90 -3.48
CA CYS A 252 -22.28 13.07 -2.48
C CYS A 252 -23.37 14.03 -2.96
N GLY A 253 -23.10 14.97 -3.87
CA GLY A 253 -24.00 16.05 -4.28
C GLY A 253 -24.90 15.73 -5.48
N GLU A 254 -24.70 14.61 -6.19
CA GLU A 254 -25.49 14.21 -7.37
C GLU A 254 -26.96 13.77 -7.06
N CYS A 255 -27.52 14.15 -5.92
CA CYS A 255 -28.96 14.04 -5.58
C CYS A 255 -29.66 15.42 -5.62
N HIS A 256 -30.11 15.82 -6.82
CA HIS A 256 -31.11 16.84 -7.19
C HIS A 256 -31.36 18.11 -6.33
N SER A 257 -31.21 19.25 -7.04
CA SER A 257 -31.90 20.56 -6.93
C SER A 257 -31.63 21.51 -5.75
N ILE A 258 -31.08 22.68 -6.09
CA ILE A 258 -30.84 23.84 -5.22
C ILE A 258 -32.06 24.79 -5.29
N PRO A 259 -32.66 25.19 -4.16
CA PRO A 259 -33.28 26.52 -4.04
C PRO A 259 -32.34 27.47 -3.29
N GLU A 260 -32.20 28.69 -3.80
CA GLU A 260 -31.36 29.76 -3.26
C GLU A 260 -31.67 30.08 -1.78
N ALA A 261 -30.62 30.42 -1.02
CA ALA A 261 -30.72 30.83 0.38
C ALA A 261 -30.99 32.35 0.51
N PRO A 262 -31.88 32.80 1.43
CA PRO A 262 -31.91 34.18 1.86
C PRO A 262 -30.90 34.47 3.00
N SER A 263 -30.59 35.75 3.10
CA SER A 263 -29.42 36.39 3.70
C SER A 263 -29.43 36.62 5.23
N GLN A 264 -28.20 36.73 5.79
CA GLN A 264 -27.73 37.49 6.98
C GLN A 264 -27.76 36.87 8.43
N LEU A 265 -26.53 36.62 8.95
CA LEU A 265 -25.82 37.01 10.22
C LEU A 265 -26.54 36.95 11.62
N PRO A 266 -25.84 36.94 12.80
CA PRO A 266 -24.40 37.16 13.08
C PRO A 266 -23.69 36.18 14.06
N LEU A 267 -22.37 36.41 14.21
CA LEU A 267 -21.32 35.70 14.97
C LEU A 267 -21.36 35.90 16.51
N GLY A 268 -20.80 34.93 17.25
CA GLY A 268 -20.38 35.04 18.66
C GLY A 268 -19.08 34.23 18.94
N PRO A 269 -18.27 34.59 19.96
CA PRO A 269 -16.84 34.25 20.02
C PRO A 269 -16.54 32.92 20.73
N SER A 270 -15.47 32.23 20.31
CA SER A 270 -14.94 31.02 20.96
C SER A 270 -13.82 31.37 21.97
N PRO A 271 -13.80 30.75 23.17
CA PRO A 271 -12.68 30.85 24.10
C PRO A 271 -11.65 29.74 23.83
N TYR A 272 -10.38 30.04 24.08
CA TYR A 272 -9.18 29.16 24.11
C TYR A 272 -8.29 29.09 22.85
N PRO A 273 -6.95 29.02 23.06
CA PRO A 273 -5.98 29.68 22.19
C PRO A 273 -5.35 28.75 21.14
N VAL A 274 -5.14 29.32 19.96
CA VAL A 274 -4.43 28.71 18.82
C VAL A 274 -2.97 29.19 18.83
N ASN A 275 -2.02 28.26 18.76
CA ASN A 275 -0.65 28.57 18.34
C ASN A 275 -0.50 28.20 16.86
N HIS A 276 -0.44 29.23 16.01
CA HIS A 276 -0.06 29.17 14.60
C HIS A 276 1.41 29.53 14.42
N PRO A 277 2.06 29.05 13.34
CA PRO A 277 2.89 29.91 12.50
C PRO A 277 2.14 30.30 11.21
N LYS A 278 2.47 31.50 10.70
CA LYS A 278 1.66 32.33 9.80
C LYS A 278 2.09 32.24 8.31
N ASN A 279 1.09 31.98 7.44
CA ASN A 279 0.77 32.57 6.10
C ASN A 279 1.79 32.52 4.91
N PRO A 280 1.41 32.69 3.60
CA PRO A 280 0.23 33.43 3.09
C PRO A 280 -0.64 32.83 1.94
N GLN A 281 -1.95 33.01 2.14
CA GLN A 281 -3.03 33.47 1.22
C GLN A 281 -2.93 33.24 -0.31
N ILE A 282 -3.84 32.41 -0.84
CA ILE A 282 -4.72 32.75 -1.99
C ILE A 282 -6.15 32.31 -1.62
N LEU A 283 -7.12 33.19 -1.87
CA LEU A 283 -8.50 33.17 -1.40
C LEU A 283 -9.32 31.95 -1.88
N GLY A 284 -9.92 31.28 -0.90
CA GLY A 284 -11.04 30.34 -1.02
C GLY A 284 -11.38 29.87 0.39
N ASP A 285 -12.43 30.42 0.99
CA ASP A 285 -12.87 30.25 2.39
C ASP A 285 -12.94 28.76 2.82
N PRO A 286 -12.03 28.25 3.67
CA PRO A 286 -12.01 26.84 4.09
C PRO A 286 -13.00 26.51 5.22
N GLU A 287 -13.74 27.47 5.78
CA GLU A 287 -14.64 27.21 6.92
C GLU A 287 -16.06 26.78 6.52
N LYS A 288 -16.33 26.53 5.23
CA LYS A 288 -17.66 26.10 4.75
C LYS A 288 -17.80 24.63 4.32
N VAL A 289 -16.79 23.78 4.54
CA VAL A 289 -16.88 22.34 4.18
C VAL A 289 -16.94 21.42 5.41
N GLY A 290 -17.15 21.95 6.62
CA GLY A 290 -16.97 21.20 7.87
C GLY A 290 -18.20 20.86 8.70
N LYS A 291 -19.44 21.14 8.29
CA LYS A 291 -20.65 20.84 9.10
C LYS A 291 -21.89 20.49 8.27
N CYS A 292 -21.94 19.25 7.82
CA CYS A 292 -23.17 18.47 7.65
C CYS A 292 -22.75 17.01 7.44
N LEU A 293 -23.61 16.06 7.83
CA LEU A 293 -23.42 14.59 7.75
C LEU A 293 -22.95 13.88 9.02
N LEU A 294 -23.41 14.30 10.20
CA LEU A 294 -23.55 13.40 11.34
C LEU A 294 -24.88 13.71 12.05
N HIS A 295 -25.96 13.04 11.64
CA HIS A 295 -27.17 12.93 12.44
C HIS A 295 -27.50 11.46 12.62
N THR A 296 -27.51 11.01 13.87
CA THR A 296 -28.02 9.71 14.29
C THR A 296 -29.47 9.82 14.76
N ASN A 297 -30.25 8.80 14.38
CA ASN A 297 -31.53 8.34 14.91
C ASN A 297 -32.81 9.15 14.60
N GLY A 298 -33.63 8.58 13.71
CA GLY A 298 -35.04 8.88 13.53
C GLY A 298 -35.68 7.93 12.53
N THR A 299 -36.50 7.01 13.02
CA THR A 299 -37.26 6.02 12.22
C THR A 299 -38.22 6.69 11.23
N SER A 300 -37.98 6.53 9.93
CA SER A 300 -39.01 6.49 8.87
C SER A 300 -38.44 5.89 7.58
N PRO A 301 -39.20 5.05 6.85
CA PRO A 301 -38.73 4.43 5.63
C PRO A 301 -39.08 5.32 4.42
N GLN A 302 -38.13 6.10 3.91
CA GLN A 302 -38.04 6.62 2.51
C GLN A 302 -36.96 7.71 2.37
N SER A 303 -35.74 7.31 1.94
CA SER A 303 -34.82 7.97 0.97
C SER A 303 -33.38 7.45 1.17
N GLU A 304 -32.99 6.41 0.42
CA GLU A 304 -31.61 5.89 0.42
C GLU A 304 -30.68 6.80 -0.42
N THR A 305 -30.27 7.97 0.09
CA THR A 305 -29.25 8.79 -0.58
C THR A 305 -28.51 9.69 0.43
N ASN A 306 -27.17 9.73 0.35
CA ASN A 306 -26.24 10.74 0.92
C ASN A 306 -25.52 10.54 2.26
N HIS A 307 -25.13 9.32 2.64
CA HIS A 307 -24.16 9.15 3.74
C HIS A 307 -22.75 8.81 3.24
N LEU A 308 -21.75 9.48 3.81
CA LEU A 308 -20.34 9.21 3.57
C LEU A 308 -20.02 7.80 4.08
N THR A 309 -19.46 6.96 3.22
CA THR A 309 -19.15 5.55 3.50
C THR A 309 -17.79 5.18 2.90
N PRO A 310 -17.11 4.14 3.41
CA PRO A 310 -15.87 3.65 2.81
C PRO A 310 -16.11 3.19 1.36
N ALA A 311 -17.30 2.63 1.07
CA ALA A 311 -17.71 2.25 -0.28
C ALA A 311 -17.80 3.44 -1.25
N LEU A 312 -18.31 4.60 -0.80
CA LEU A 312 -18.35 5.81 -1.62
C LEU A 312 -16.95 6.35 -1.92
N ILE A 313 -16.09 6.45 -0.90
CA ILE A 313 -14.71 6.92 -1.07
C ILE A 313 -13.95 5.98 -2.02
N ARG A 314 -14.05 4.66 -1.81
CA ARG A 314 -13.52 3.64 -2.71
C ARG A 314 -13.98 3.86 -4.15
N LYS A 315 -15.27 4.07 -4.39
CA LYS A 315 -15.83 4.32 -5.74
C LYS A 315 -15.19 5.55 -6.39
N VAL A 316 -15.08 6.65 -5.65
CA VAL A 316 -14.45 7.90 -6.13
C VAL A 316 -12.98 7.67 -6.45
N ILE A 317 -12.25 6.97 -5.59
CA ILE A 317 -10.83 6.67 -5.79
C ILE A 317 -10.62 5.77 -7.00
N ILE A 318 -11.40 4.70 -7.16
CA ILE A 318 -11.36 3.84 -8.35
C ILE A 318 -11.57 4.67 -9.62
N LYS A 319 -12.57 5.59 -9.62
CA LYS A 319 -12.81 6.49 -10.76
C LYS A 319 -11.57 7.34 -11.08
N ILE A 320 -11.00 8.02 -10.09
CA ILE A 320 -9.80 8.86 -10.28
C ILE A 320 -8.61 8.02 -10.77
N ARG A 321 -8.44 6.80 -10.25
CA ARG A 321 -7.33 5.92 -10.64
C ARG A 321 -7.48 5.44 -12.08
N LYS A 322 -8.66 4.99 -12.49
CA LYS A 322 -8.96 4.58 -13.87
C LYS A 322 -8.77 5.70 -14.89
N GLU A 323 -9.01 6.95 -14.49
CA GLU A 323 -8.76 8.10 -15.35
C GLU A 323 -7.26 8.36 -15.56
N LYS A 324 -6.42 8.09 -14.56
CA LYS A 324 -5.00 8.49 -14.53
C LYS A 324 -4.00 7.38 -14.82
N LEU A 325 -4.33 6.13 -14.49
CA LEU A 325 -3.41 5.00 -14.57
C LEU A 325 -3.77 4.10 -15.76
N PRO A 326 -2.79 3.45 -16.39
CA PRO A 326 -3.08 2.43 -17.38
C PRO A 326 -3.65 1.18 -16.68
N GLU A 327 -4.61 0.54 -17.33
CA GLU A 327 -5.05 -0.80 -16.92
C GLU A 327 -3.96 -1.81 -17.33
N PRO A 328 -3.29 -2.52 -16.40
CA PRO A 328 -2.17 -3.39 -16.76
C PRO A 328 -2.54 -4.52 -17.72
N SER A 329 -3.80 -4.96 -17.69
CA SER A 329 -4.34 -5.96 -18.62
C SER A 329 -4.50 -5.45 -20.06
N VAL A 330 -4.55 -4.12 -20.25
CA VAL A 330 -4.63 -3.47 -21.57
C VAL A 330 -3.24 -3.01 -22.01
N MET A 331 -2.46 -2.47 -21.08
CA MET A 331 -1.16 -1.89 -21.32
C MET A 331 -0.25 -2.18 -20.13
N GLY A 332 0.68 -3.13 -20.33
CA GLY A 332 1.53 -3.63 -19.26
C GLY A 332 2.32 -2.52 -18.58
N SER A 333 2.32 -2.52 -17.25
CA SER A 333 3.10 -1.59 -16.42
C SER A 333 3.25 -2.13 -15.01
N ALA A 334 4.22 -1.60 -14.25
CA ALA A 334 4.40 -1.91 -12.83
C ALA A 334 4.08 -0.69 -11.95
N GLY A 335 3.06 0.08 -12.33
CA GLY A 335 2.67 1.30 -11.62
C GLY A 335 3.71 2.42 -11.74
N SER A 336 3.86 3.20 -10.67
CA SER A 336 4.86 4.27 -10.60
C SER A 336 6.26 3.69 -10.71
N PHE A 337 6.99 4.05 -11.75
CA PHE A 337 8.30 3.48 -12.03
C PHE A 337 9.39 4.06 -11.12
N PHE A 338 9.24 5.31 -10.67
CA PHE A 338 10.20 6.00 -9.82
C PHE A 338 9.60 6.43 -8.49
N LYS A 339 10.40 6.41 -7.44
CA LYS A 339 10.07 7.06 -6.16
C LYS A 339 10.13 8.58 -6.33
N ASN A 340 9.30 9.30 -5.57
CA ASN A 340 9.43 10.76 -5.51
C ASN A 340 10.72 11.14 -4.77
N PRO A 341 11.60 11.97 -5.36
CA PRO A 341 12.83 12.39 -4.71
C PRO A 341 12.53 13.29 -3.50
N VAL A 342 13.37 13.12 -2.46
CA VAL A 342 13.39 13.96 -1.27
C VAL A 342 14.70 14.74 -1.29
N ILE A 343 14.61 16.07 -1.26
CA ILE A 343 15.72 16.99 -1.45
C ILE A 343 15.76 18.05 -0.34
N THR A 344 16.90 18.74 -0.21
CA THR A 344 17.05 19.81 0.78
C THR A 344 16.28 21.07 0.36
N PRO A 345 15.87 21.94 1.33
CA PRO A 345 15.23 23.21 1.02
C PRO A 345 16.05 24.10 0.10
N ASP A 346 17.37 24.13 0.26
CA ASP A 346 18.25 24.93 -0.58
C ASP A 346 18.29 24.45 -2.03
N HIS A 347 18.24 23.14 -2.25
CA HIS A 347 18.12 22.59 -3.60
C HIS A 347 16.74 22.90 -4.18
N PHE A 348 15.68 22.74 -3.39
CA PHE A 348 14.32 23.06 -3.83
C PHE A 348 14.18 24.54 -4.25
N ARG A 349 14.74 25.49 -3.48
CA ARG A 349 14.73 26.92 -3.83
C ARG A 349 15.39 27.21 -5.18
N LYS A 350 16.43 26.47 -5.56
CA LYS A 350 17.08 26.60 -6.88
C LYS A 350 16.14 26.15 -7.99
N ILE A 351 15.52 24.97 -7.83
CA ILE A 351 14.53 24.44 -8.77
C ILE A 351 13.35 25.40 -8.91
N GLU A 352 12.86 25.96 -7.80
CA GLU A 352 11.75 26.91 -7.80
C GLU A 352 12.12 28.22 -8.53
N ALA A 353 13.32 28.75 -8.30
CA ALA A 353 13.81 29.95 -8.98
C ALA A 353 13.94 29.75 -10.50
N GLU A 354 14.48 28.61 -10.93
CA GLU A 354 14.58 28.25 -12.35
C GLU A 354 13.20 28.08 -12.99
N ALA A 355 12.28 27.38 -12.32
CA ALA A 355 10.91 27.23 -12.81
C ALA A 355 10.17 28.57 -12.90
N LYS A 356 10.34 29.46 -11.92
CA LYS A 356 9.75 30.81 -11.97
C LYS A 356 10.36 31.68 -13.07
N ALA A 357 11.65 31.51 -13.38
CA ALA A 357 12.29 32.19 -14.50
C ALA A 357 11.75 31.69 -15.85
N GLU A 358 11.41 30.40 -15.97
CA GLU A 358 10.89 29.79 -17.20
C GLU A 358 9.38 30.03 -17.40
N TYR A 359 8.57 29.82 -16.34
CA TYR A 359 7.11 29.82 -16.43
C TYR A 359 6.43 31.07 -15.85
N GLY A 360 7.20 31.97 -15.24
CA GLY A 360 6.72 33.22 -14.64
C GLY A 360 6.75 33.22 -13.10
N PRO A 361 6.72 34.41 -12.48
CA PRO A 361 6.97 34.59 -11.04
C PRO A 361 5.93 33.90 -10.14
N ASP A 362 4.70 33.74 -10.63
CA ASP A 362 3.59 33.13 -9.88
C ASP A 362 3.55 31.60 -10.01
N TYR A 363 4.46 31.00 -10.78
CA TYR A 363 4.52 29.56 -10.94
C TYR A 363 4.87 28.86 -9.63
N LYS A 364 4.06 27.86 -9.26
CA LYS A 364 4.28 27.04 -8.06
C LYS A 364 4.75 25.66 -8.47
N VAL A 365 6.00 25.34 -8.11
CA VAL A 365 6.51 23.97 -8.25
C VAL A 365 5.76 23.07 -7.26
N PRO A 366 5.15 21.95 -7.71
CA PRO A 366 4.47 21.04 -6.80
C PRO A 366 5.47 20.39 -5.85
N HIS A 367 5.15 20.38 -4.55
CA HIS A 367 6.00 19.80 -3.51
C HIS A 367 5.18 19.45 -2.26
N TYR A 368 5.81 18.70 -1.37
CA TYR A 368 5.31 18.41 -0.03
C TYR A 368 6.44 18.60 0.97
N ASP A 369 6.18 19.40 2.01
CA ASP A 369 7.11 19.56 3.12
C ASP A 369 7.05 18.33 4.04
N LEU A 370 8.22 17.85 4.45
CA LEU A 370 8.38 16.71 5.37
C LEU A 370 8.79 17.21 6.77
N PRO A 371 8.56 16.41 7.84
CA PRO A 371 8.86 16.82 9.22
C PRO A 371 10.33 17.19 9.49
N ASP A 372 11.27 16.62 8.76
CA ASP A 372 12.72 16.84 8.95
C ASP A 372 13.26 18.03 8.13
N ASP A 373 12.40 19.02 7.85
CA ASP A 373 12.69 20.16 6.95
C ASP A 373 13.15 19.73 5.54
N MET A 374 12.84 18.51 5.12
CA MET A 374 13.12 18.02 3.76
C MET A 374 11.93 18.26 2.85
N VAL A 375 12.18 18.43 1.54
CA VAL A 375 11.13 18.69 0.56
C VAL A 375 11.00 17.49 -0.38
N LYS A 376 9.80 16.92 -0.47
CA LYS A 376 9.47 15.85 -1.42
C LYS A 376 8.89 16.45 -2.69
N VAL A 377 9.53 16.23 -3.83
CA VAL A 377 9.08 16.77 -5.12
C VAL A 377 8.50 15.64 -5.98
N PRO A 378 7.32 15.81 -6.60
CA PRO A 378 6.76 14.79 -7.49
C PRO A 378 7.67 14.49 -8.69
N ALA A 379 8.14 13.25 -8.80
CA ALA A 379 8.95 12.81 -9.93
C ALA A 379 8.19 12.95 -11.26
N ALA A 380 6.88 12.73 -11.25
CA ALA A 380 6.01 12.92 -12.41
C ALA A 380 6.15 14.32 -13.03
N TRP A 381 6.21 15.35 -12.19
CA TRP A 381 6.38 16.73 -12.63
C TRP A 381 7.76 16.93 -13.29
N MET A 382 8.83 16.45 -12.66
CA MET A 382 10.19 16.53 -13.22
C MET A 382 10.29 15.82 -14.58
N ILE A 383 9.72 14.62 -14.69
CA ILE A 383 9.71 13.83 -15.93
C ILE A 383 8.94 14.56 -17.03
N GLU A 384 7.80 15.19 -16.70
CA GLU A 384 7.03 16.02 -17.62
C GLU A 384 7.82 17.25 -18.07
N GLN A 385 8.52 17.93 -17.15
CA GLN A 385 9.38 19.09 -17.48
C GLN A 385 10.60 18.72 -18.33
N CYS A 386 11.04 17.46 -18.28
CA CYS A 386 12.05 16.91 -19.20
C CYS A 386 11.43 16.49 -20.56
N GLY A 387 10.12 16.65 -20.74
CA GLY A 387 9.41 16.43 -21.99
C GLY A 387 9.13 14.97 -22.30
N TRP A 388 9.16 14.07 -21.32
CA TRP A 388 9.01 12.63 -21.55
C TRP A 388 7.57 12.13 -21.62
N LYS A 389 6.59 12.89 -21.11
CA LYS A 389 5.17 12.48 -21.11
C LYS A 389 4.69 12.08 -22.51
N GLY A 390 4.20 10.85 -22.64
CA GLY A 390 3.75 10.29 -23.92
C GLY A 390 4.87 9.92 -24.91
N ARG A 391 6.15 10.17 -24.58
CA ARG A 391 7.27 9.80 -25.47
C ARG A 391 7.50 8.29 -25.45
N ARG A 392 7.87 7.80 -26.62
CA ARG A 392 8.17 6.38 -26.86
C ARG A 392 9.65 6.18 -27.07
N SER A 393 10.11 4.98 -26.76
CA SER A 393 11.39 4.46 -27.23
C SER A 393 11.27 2.96 -27.47
N GLY A 394 11.32 2.58 -28.74
CA GLY A 394 11.11 1.19 -29.11
C GLY A 394 9.72 0.70 -28.71
N GLY A 395 9.64 -0.47 -28.08
CA GLY A 395 8.43 -1.04 -27.49
C GLY A 395 7.92 -0.34 -26.24
N ALA A 396 8.73 0.53 -25.61
CA ALA A 396 8.44 1.23 -24.36
C ALA A 396 7.83 2.61 -24.56
N ALA A 397 7.05 3.10 -23.60
CA ALA A 397 6.67 4.51 -23.54
C ALA A 397 6.50 5.01 -22.11
N VAL A 398 6.59 6.32 -21.93
CA VAL A 398 6.04 6.98 -20.74
C VAL A 398 4.56 7.21 -20.98
N TYR A 399 3.73 6.82 -20.01
CA TYR A 399 2.28 6.95 -20.14
C TYR A 399 1.87 8.43 -20.30
N ASP A 400 0.92 8.68 -21.19
CA ASP A 400 0.51 10.03 -21.59
C ASP A 400 -0.26 10.76 -20.49
N LYS A 401 -0.99 10.01 -19.63
CA LYS A 401 -1.75 10.61 -18.53
C LYS A 401 -0.99 10.71 -17.22
N GLN A 402 0.02 9.85 -17.01
CA GLN A 402 0.81 9.82 -15.79
C GLN A 402 2.30 9.61 -16.10
N PRO A 403 3.11 10.67 -16.12
CA PRO A 403 4.54 10.61 -16.49
C PRO A 403 5.40 9.72 -15.60
N LEU A 404 4.90 9.35 -14.42
CA LEU A 404 5.59 8.45 -13.51
C LEU A 404 5.53 6.99 -13.94
N VAL A 405 4.66 6.63 -14.88
CA VAL A 405 4.43 5.25 -15.31
C VAL A 405 5.13 5.00 -16.64
N ILE A 406 5.99 3.98 -16.67
CA ILE A 406 6.50 3.40 -17.91
C ILE A 406 5.63 2.22 -18.30
N VAL A 407 5.29 2.13 -19.58
CA VAL A 407 4.41 1.12 -20.14
C VAL A 407 5.12 0.27 -21.19
N ASN A 408 4.77 -1.02 -21.21
CA ASN A 408 4.95 -1.91 -22.35
C ASN A 408 3.93 -1.51 -23.43
N TYR A 409 4.29 -0.49 -24.23
CA TYR A 409 3.38 0.18 -25.14
C TYR A 409 2.91 -0.73 -26.29
N THR A 410 3.79 -1.62 -26.75
CA THR A 410 3.49 -2.53 -27.87
C THR A 410 2.90 -3.86 -27.43
N GLY A 411 2.99 -4.20 -26.14
CA GLY A 411 2.75 -5.55 -25.62
C GLY A 411 3.92 -6.51 -25.84
N GLU A 412 4.93 -6.10 -26.62
CA GLU A 412 6.08 -6.90 -27.04
C GLU A 412 7.41 -6.19 -26.73
N ALA A 413 7.40 -5.21 -25.82
CA ALA A 413 8.62 -4.48 -25.45
C ALA A 413 9.66 -5.42 -24.85
N TYR A 414 10.90 -5.28 -25.31
CA TYR A 414 12.03 -5.95 -24.69
C TYR A 414 12.44 -5.24 -23.39
N PRO A 415 12.90 -5.96 -22.35
CA PRO A 415 13.35 -5.35 -21.10
C PRO A 415 14.40 -4.25 -21.30
N GLU A 416 15.30 -4.39 -22.27
CA GLU A 416 16.33 -3.40 -22.58
C GLU A 416 15.74 -2.08 -23.10
N GLU A 417 14.57 -2.12 -23.75
CA GLU A 417 13.87 -0.91 -24.20
C GLU A 417 13.27 -0.16 -23.00
N ILE A 418 12.71 -0.89 -22.03
CA ILE A 418 12.21 -0.35 -20.76
C ILE A 418 13.35 0.28 -19.97
N ILE A 419 14.43 -0.47 -19.72
CA ILE A 419 15.61 -0.01 -18.97
C ILE A 419 16.32 1.14 -19.71
N GLY A 420 16.37 1.09 -21.04
CA GLY A 420 16.92 2.16 -21.85
C GLY A 420 16.11 3.46 -21.71
N LEU A 421 14.78 3.37 -21.65
CA LEU A 421 13.91 4.51 -21.40
C LEU A 421 14.05 5.04 -19.97
N GLU A 422 14.06 4.16 -18.98
CA GLU A 422 14.34 4.48 -17.58
C GLU A 422 15.62 5.30 -17.43
N ARG A 423 16.75 4.80 -17.95
CA ARG A 423 18.06 5.47 -17.86
C ARG A 423 18.04 6.88 -18.46
N ARG A 424 17.44 7.05 -19.64
CA ARG A 424 17.33 8.37 -20.28
C ARG A 424 16.46 9.33 -19.47
N ILE A 425 15.42 8.85 -18.80
CA ILE A 425 14.62 9.66 -17.90
C ILE A 425 15.47 10.10 -16.71
N ILE A 426 16.15 9.17 -16.03
CA ILE A 426 17.05 9.45 -14.90
C ILE A 426 18.10 10.49 -15.29
N ASP A 427 18.79 10.27 -16.42
CA ASP A 427 19.85 11.17 -16.90
C ASP A 427 19.32 12.57 -17.20
N SER A 428 18.15 12.67 -17.85
CA SER A 428 17.55 13.96 -18.18
C SER A 428 17.10 14.75 -16.94
N VAL A 429 16.56 14.08 -15.93
CA VAL A 429 16.14 14.71 -14.67
C VAL A 429 17.36 15.15 -13.88
N LYS A 430 18.41 14.32 -13.84
CA LYS A 430 19.68 14.69 -13.23
C LYS A 430 20.34 15.87 -13.95
N GLN A 431 20.30 15.91 -15.28
CA GLN A 431 20.86 17.01 -16.06
C GLN A 431 20.07 18.32 -15.87
N LYS A 432 18.73 18.26 -15.88
CA LYS A 432 17.88 19.46 -15.78
C LYS A 432 17.79 20.00 -14.34
N PHE A 433 17.66 19.13 -13.34
CA PHE A 433 17.36 19.52 -11.96
C PHE A 433 18.50 19.25 -10.97
N GLY A 434 19.54 18.52 -11.38
CA GLY A 434 20.55 18.02 -10.44
C GLY A 434 20.04 16.95 -9.47
N VAL A 435 18.85 16.38 -9.72
CA VAL A 435 18.19 15.42 -8.82
C VAL A 435 18.31 14.00 -9.37
N GLY A 436 18.72 13.05 -8.52
CA GLY A 436 18.72 11.62 -8.86
C GLY A 436 17.33 11.02 -8.67
N LEU A 437 16.83 10.33 -9.70
CA LEU A 437 15.65 9.47 -9.58
C LEU A 437 16.08 8.04 -9.29
N HIS A 438 15.29 7.36 -8.46
CA HIS A 438 15.49 5.96 -8.10
C HIS A 438 14.25 5.15 -8.47
N PRO A 439 14.40 4.01 -9.15
CA PRO A 439 13.29 3.12 -9.46
C PRO A 439 12.58 2.63 -8.19
N GLU A 440 11.25 2.52 -8.28
CA GLU A 440 10.41 1.82 -7.30
C GLU A 440 10.22 0.34 -7.70
N VAL A 441 10.21 0.08 -9.01
CA VAL A 441 10.09 -1.25 -9.62
C VAL A 441 11.37 -2.05 -9.37
N GLU A 442 11.21 -3.32 -8.99
CA GLU A 442 12.34 -4.23 -8.81
C GLU A 442 12.71 -4.89 -10.14
N HIS A 443 13.98 -4.75 -10.53
CA HIS A 443 14.54 -5.46 -11.67
C HIS A 443 14.95 -6.86 -11.26
N ILE A 444 14.41 -7.86 -11.96
CA ILE A 444 14.59 -9.28 -11.68
C ILE A 444 15.44 -9.95 -12.75
#